data_AF-A0AAD9TRN8-F1
#
_entry.id   AF-A0AAD9TRN8-F1
#
_cell.length_a   1.000
_cell.length_b   1.000
_cell.length_c   1.000
_cell.angle_alpha   90.00
_cell.angle_beta   90.00
_cell.angle_gamma   90.00
#
_symmetry.space_group_name_H-M   'P 1'
#
loop_
_entity.id
_entity.type
_entity.pdbx_description
1 polymer ?
#
loop_
_entity_poly.entity_id
_entity_poly.type
_entity_poly.pdbx_seq_one_letter_code
_entity_poly.pdbx_strand_id
1 'polypeptide(L)'
;MSYREEETKENYNGWFLHPFHSRSLFYLFNPSQKRKYTLENEVVVGAKIHACKHGWLLFSKKKHLFFYAPFAHKIIHLPENHEYFCSNNAATFSASPTSPDCVVFVVTIHSDHLKLYLSTSRPGGKIMEQFFI
;
A
#
# COMPACT_ATOMS: atom_id res chain seq x y z
N MET A 1 -24.92 -4.72 30.60
CA MET A 1 -24.01 -3.98 29.70
C MET A 1 -23.91 -4.78 28.41
N SER A 2 -24.68 -4.41 27.40
CA SER A 2 -24.63 -5.04 26.08
C SER A 2 -24.90 -3.99 25.03
N TYR A 3 -24.05 -3.87 24.03
CA TYR A 3 -24.51 -3.50 22.70
C TYR A 3 -23.88 -4.46 21.69
N ARG A 4 -24.79 -5.08 20.93
CA ARG A 4 -24.64 -6.16 19.95
C ARG A 4 -23.64 -5.79 18.85
N GLU A 5 -22.77 -6.74 18.51
CA GLU A 5 -22.20 -6.88 17.17
C GLU A 5 -23.13 -7.74 16.31
N GLU A 6 -23.46 -7.26 15.11
CA GLU A 6 -24.00 -7.96 13.93
C GLU A 6 -24.30 -6.86 12.88
N GLU A 7 -23.99 -6.91 11.58
CA GLU A 7 -23.11 -7.71 10.74
C GLU A 7 -23.04 -6.92 9.38
N THR A 8 -21.90 -7.01 8.70
CA THR A 8 -21.67 -6.78 7.25
C THR A 8 -22.38 -5.62 6.53
N LYS A 9 -21.64 -4.54 6.29
CA LYS A 9 -21.58 -3.94 4.94
C LYS A 9 -20.13 -3.63 4.64
N GLU A 10 -19.60 -4.26 3.60
CA GLU A 10 -18.38 -3.85 2.93
C GLU A 10 -18.55 -2.41 2.43
N ASN A 11 -18.37 -1.44 3.32
CA ASN A 11 -18.27 -0.05 2.95
C ASN A 11 -16.89 0.12 2.33
N TYR A 12 -16.81 -0.08 1.01
CA TYR A 12 -15.71 0.38 0.18
C TYR A 12 -15.61 1.90 0.31
N ASN A 13 -15.00 2.35 1.40
CA ASN A 13 -14.68 3.74 1.63
C ASN A 13 -13.48 4.05 0.74
N GLY A 14 -13.75 4.63 -0.43
CA GLY A 14 -12.73 5.19 -1.30
C GLY A 14 -12.01 6.32 -0.59
N TRP A 15 -10.88 6.00 0.02
CA TRP A 15 -10.01 6.98 0.66
C TRP A 15 -9.29 7.77 -0.42
N PHE A 16 -9.61 9.06 -0.57
CA PHE A 16 -8.88 9.96 -1.45
C PHE A 16 -7.58 10.41 -0.79
N LEU A 17 -6.47 10.26 -1.51
CA LEU A 17 -5.13 10.67 -1.07
C LEU A 17 -4.73 11.95 -1.79
N HIS A 18 -4.31 12.96 -1.03
CA HIS A 18 -3.68 14.15 -1.59
C HIS A 18 -2.23 14.24 -1.07
N PRO A 19 -1.22 13.83 -1.86
CA PRO A 19 0.18 13.95 -1.46
C PRO A 19 0.59 15.44 -1.42
N PHE A 20 1.20 15.90 -0.32
CA PHE A 20 1.84 17.21 -0.25
C PHE A 20 3.36 17.05 -0.35
N HIS A 21 3.98 17.78 -1.27
CA HIS A 21 5.33 17.48 -1.77
C HIS A 21 6.49 18.04 -0.90
N SER A 22 6.28 18.48 0.34
CA SER A 22 7.39 19.04 1.13
C SER A 22 7.55 18.55 2.57
N ARG A 23 6.60 17.79 3.11
CA ARG A 23 6.71 17.13 4.42
C ARG A 23 5.96 15.83 4.30
N SER A 24 6.45 14.75 4.92
CA SER A 24 5.92 13.39 4.81
C SER A 24 4.54 13.23 5.46
N LEU A 25 3.58 14.03 5.00
CA LEU A 25 2.25 14.23 5.54
C LEU A 25 1.27 13.65 4.53
N PHE A 26 0.60 12.58 4.92
CA PHE A 26 -0.47 12.00 4.13
C PHE A 26 -1.81 12.31 4.78
N TYR A 27 -2.79 12.67 3.97
CA TYR A 27 -4.15 12.86 4.43
C TYR A 27 -5.02 11.70 3.96
N LEU A 28 -5.67 11.01 4.90
CA LEU A 28 -6.78 10.12 4.59
C LEU A 28 -8.09 10.88 4.73
N PHE A 29 -8.83 10.99 3.65
CA PHE A 29 -10.18 11.53 3.69
C PHE A 29 -11.21 10.40 3.75
N ASN A 30 -12.01 10.39 4.82
CA ASN A 30 -13.20 9.55 4.94
C ASN A 30 -14.41 10.34 4.42
N PRO A 31 -14.92 10.08 3.20
CA PRO A 31 -16.09 10.79 2.67
C PRO A 31 -17.35 10.51 3.49
N SER A 32 -17.53 9.28 3.97
CA SER A 32 -18.70 8.85 4.74
C SER A 32 -18.84 9.62 6.06
N GLN A 33 -17.70 9.97 6.68
CA GLN A 33 -17.67 10.77 7.92
C GLN A 33 -17.36 12.25 7.68
N LYS A 34 -17.08 12.65 6.44
CA LYS A 34 -16.53 13.97 6.07
C LYS A 34 -15.33 14.38 6.94
N ARG A 35 -14.49 13.41 7.31
CA ARG A 35 -13.34 13.61 8.20
C ARG A 35 -12.03 13.43 7.46
N LYS A 36 -11.06 14.25 7.83
CA LYS A 36 -9.69 14.20 7.34
C LYS A 36 -8.77 13.77 8.47
N TYR A 37 -7.98 12.73 8.24
CA TYR A 37 -7.00 12.20 9.16
C TYR A 37 -5.61 12.53 8.64
N THR A 38 -4.78 13.14 9.49
CA THR A 38 -3.38 13.40 9.16
C THR A 38 -2.54 12.23 9.64
N LEU A 39 -1.77 11.65 8.74
CA LEU A 39 -0.75 10.66 9.07
C LEU A 39 0.58 11.36 9.22
N GLU A 40 1.00 11.51 10.49
CA GLU A 40 2.32 12.00 10.87
C GLU A 40 2.94 10.96 11.81
N ASN A 41 3.65 9.98 11.25
CA ASN A 41 4.39 9.01 12.04
C ASN A 41 5.70 8.61 11.32
N GLU A 42 6.63 8.01 12.06
CA GLU A 42 7.93 7.61 11.51
C GLU A 42 7.83 6.61 10.36
N VAL A 43 6.73 5.83 10.33
CA VAL A 43 6.44 4.86 9.27
C VAL A 43 6.28 5.57 7.92
N VAL A 44 5.56 6.70 7.89
CA VAL A 44 5.31 7.44 6.64
C VAL A 44 6.43 8.40 6.25
N VAL A 45 7.34 8.74 7.17
CA VAL A 45 8.47 9.66 6.86
C VAL A 45 9.37 9.06 5.77
N GLY A 46 9.48 9.76 4.64
CA GLY A 46 10.27 9.31 3.49
C GLY A 46 9.70 8.09 2.73
N ALA A 47 8.45 7.71 3.01
CA ALA A 47 7.76 6.66 2.27
C ALA A 47 7.01 7.25 1.06
N LYS A 48 7.01 6.54 -0.06
CA LYS A 48 6.17 6.81 -1.24
C LYS A 48 4.92 5.95 -1.15
N ILE A 49 3.75 6.56 -1.31
CA ILE A 49 2.48 5.84 -1.37
C ILE A 49 2.22 5.33 -2.78
N HIS A 50 1.69 4.11 -2.89
CA HIS A 50 1.36 3.45 -4.16
C HIS A 50 -0.14 3.20 -4.32
N ALA A 51 -0.83 2.77 -3.26
CA ALA A 51 -2.25 2.50 -3.30
C ALA A 51 -2.91 2.65 -1.93
N CYS A 52 -4.21 2.95 -1.92
CA CYS A 52 -5.07 2.86 -0.74
C CYS A 52 -6.37 2.14 -1.09
N LYS A 53 -6.56 0.93 -0.55
CA LYS A 53 -7.72 0.06 -0.80
C LYS A 53 -7.98 -0.81 0.43
N HIS A 54 -9.22 -1.26 0.63
CA HIS A 54 -9.58 -2.19 1.70
C HIS A 54 -9.17 -1.75 3.13
N GLY A 55 -9.03 -0.44 3.39
CA GLY A 55 -8.56 0.07 4.68
C GLY A 55 -7.04 0.01 4.90
N TRP A 56 -6.28 -0.35 3.87
CA TRP A 56 -4.81 -0.45 3.91
C TRP A 56 -4.15 0.53 2.95
N LEU A 57 -2.94 0.94 3.31
CA LEU A 57 -2.04 1.76 2.50
C LEU A 57 -0.88 0.87 2.05
N LEU A 58 -0.50 0.94 0.78
CA LEU A 58 0.71 0.31 0.25
C LEU A 58 1.78 1.38 0.07
N PHE A 59 2.90 1.21 0.76
CA PHE A 59 4.04 2.12 0.75
C PHE A 59 5.30 1.44 0.23
N SER A 60 6.20 2.23 -0.35
CA SER A 60 7.62 1.88 -0.46
C SER A 60 8.47 2.87 0.31
N LYS A 61 9.47 2.38 1.04
CA LYS A 61 10.50 3.21 1.68
C LYS A 61 11.85 2.56 1.43
N LYS A 62 12.78 3.31 0.83
CA LYS A 62 14.03 2.75 0.28
C LYS A 62 13.71 1.60 -0.69
N LYS A 63 14.18 0.38 -0.44
CA LYS A 63 13.94 -0.82 -1.26
C LYS A 63 12.88 -1.76 -0.68
N HIS A 64 12.10 -1.31 0.30
CA HIS A 64 11.10 -2.15 0.98
C HIS A 64 9.70 -1.72 0.61
N LEU A 65 8.84 -2.68 0.30
CA LEU A 65 7.40 -2.50 0.12
C LEU A 65 6.68 -3.04 1.36
N PHE A 66 5.67 -2.32 1.84
CA PHE A 66 4.93 -2.73 3.03
C PHE A 66 3.51 -2.17 3.02
N PHE A 67 2.61 -2.90 3.66
CA PHE A 67 1.27 -2.45 3.99
C PHE A 67 1.24 -1.76 5.33
N TYR A 68 0.40 -0.73 5.47
CA TYR A 68 0.13 -0.05 6.72
C TYR A 68 -1.37 0.15 6.92
N ALA A 69 -1.88 -0.27 8.07
CA ALA A 69 -3.24 0.01 8.53
C ALA A 69 -3.19 1.14 9.56
N PRO A 70 -3.58 2.37 9.21
CA PRO A 70 -3.32 3.56 10.03
C PRO A 70 -4.05 3.57 11.39
N PHE A 71 -5.23 2.96 11.47
CA PHE A 71 -6.03 2.94 12.70
C PHE A 71 -5.66 1.77 13.61
N ALA A 72 -5.33 0.63 13.02
CA ALA A 72 -4.91 -0.56 13.75
C ALA A 72 -3.42 -0.55 14.10
N HIS A 73 -2.65 0.41 13.56
CA HIS A 73 -1.19 0.50 13.68
C HIS A 73 -0.48 -0.80 13.29
N LYS A 74 -1.03 -1.53 12.30
CA LYS A 74 -0.47 -2.78 11.80
C LYS A 74 0.37 -2.56 10.56
N ILE A 75 1.49 -3.25 10.48
CA ILE A 75 2.39 -3.25 9.33
C ILE A 75 2.55 -4.69 8.84
N ILE A 76 2.50 -4.88 7.52
CA ILE A 76 2.81 -6.17 6.88
C ILE A 76 3.89 -5.90 5.85
N HIS A 77 5.08 -6.45 6.08
CA HIS A 77 6.18 -6.34 5.13
C HIS A 77 6.01 -7.33 3.98
N LEU A 78 6.39 -6.90 2.78
CA LEU A 78 6.53 -7.78 1.63
C LEU A 78 7.96 -8.32 1.55
N PRO A 79 8.17 -9.46 0.86
CA PRO A 79 9.51 -9.99 0.62
C PRO A 79 10.40 -8.93 -0.04
N GLU A 80 11.62 -8.83 0.48
CA GLU A 80 12.62 -7.92 -0.05
C GLU A 80 13.14 -8.45 -1.38
N ASN A 81 13.17 -7.59 -2.38
CA ASN A 81 13.91 -7.87 -3.61
C ASN A 81 14.74 -6.66 -3.97
N HIS A 82 16.01 -6.69 -3.59
CA HIS A 82 16.94 -5.56 -3.67
C HIS A 82 17.26 -5.10 -5.09
N GLU A 83 16.92 -5.91 -6.09
CA GLU A 83 17.29 -5.72 -7.49
C GLU A 83 16.27 -4.91 -8.30
N TYR A 84 14.99 -4.88 -7.90
CA TYR A 84 13.91 -4.40 -8.79
C TYR A 84 13.14 -3.17 -8.28
N PHE A 85 13.50 -2.65 -7.11
CA PHE A 85 12.90 -1.43 -6.59
C PHE A 85 13.69 -0.17 -7.01
N CYS A 86 13.40 0.31 -8.23
CA CYS A 86 13.83 1.63 -8.70
C CYS A 86 12.93 2.75 -8.12
N SER A 87 13.39 3.99 -8.20
CA SER A 87 12.61 5.18 -7.78
C SER A 87 11.28 5.33 -8.56
N ASN A 88 11.24 4.83 -9.79
CA ASN A 88 10.13 4.98 -10.74
C ASN A 88 9.18 3.78 -10.76
N ASN A 89 8.85 3.25 -9.59
CA ASN A 89 7.94 2.11 -9.48
C ASN A 89 6.52 2.56 -9.11
N ALA A 90 5.54 1.82 -9.59
CA ALA A 90 4.15 1.89 -9.16
C ALA A 90 3.73 0.52 -8.63
N ALA A 91 2.89 0.47 -7.60
CA ALA A 91 2.40 -0.79 -7.07
C ALA A 91 0.91 -0.72 -6.71
N THR A 92 0.25 -1.87 -6.73
CA THR A 92 -1.13 -2.00 -6.27
C THR A 92 -1.41 -3.41 -5.78
N PHE A 93 -2.60 -3.66 -5.27
CA PHE A 93 -2.98 -4.94 -4.70
C PHE A 93 -4.45 -5.27 -4.97
N SER A 94 -4.78 -6.57 -4.98
CA SER A 94 -6.08 -7.10 -5.41
C SER A 94 -7.14 -7.18 -4.31
N ALA A 95 -6.76 -7.48 -3.07
CA ALA A 95 -7.65 -7.72 -1.93
C ALA A 95 -7.02 -7.24 -0.62
N SER A 96 -7.72 -7.31 0.52
CA SER A 96 -7.09 -7.01 1.82
C SER A 96 -5.78 -7.80 2.00
N PRO A 97 -4.65 -7.20 2.45
CA PRO A 97 -3.39 -7.90 2.64
C PRO A 97 -3.43 -9.00 3.72
N THR A 98 -4.51 -9.08 4.49
CA THR A 98 -4.78 -10.19 5.42
C THR A 98 -5.53 -11.35 4.75
N SER A 99 -6.03 -11.17 3.52
CA SER A 99 -6.67 -12.23 2.75
C SER A 99 -5.61 -13.13 2.12
N PRO A 100 -5.79 -14.47 2.14
CA PRO A 100 -4.89 -15.40 1.46
C PRO A 100 -4.84 -15.19 -0.06
N ASP A 101 -5.88 -14.57 -0.64
CA ASP A 101 -6.01 -14.32 -2.08
C ASP A 101 -5.42 -12.97 -2.51
N CYS A 102 -4.81 -12.22 -1.58
CA CYS A 102 -4.18 -10.96 -1.91
C CYS A 102 -2.93 -11.17 -2.77
N VAL A 103 -2.92 -10.49 -3.92
CA VAL A 103 -1.78 -10.40 -4.82
C VAL A 103 -1.39 -8.94 -4.95
N VAL A 104 -0.10 -8.68 -4.82
CA VAL A 104 0.53 -7.38 -5.02
C VAL A 104 1.19 -7.36 -6.37
N PHE A 105 0.91 -6.31 -7.13
CA PHE A 105 1.48 -6.07 -8.45
C PHE A 105 2.42 -4.87 -8.35
N VAL A 106 3.62 -5.01 -8.90
CA VAL A 106 4.62 -3.94 -8.96
C VAL A 106 5.01 -3.75 -10.42
N VAL A 107 4.91 -2.53 -10.91
CA VAL A 107 5.41 -2.13 -12.22
C VAL A 107 6.68 -1.32 -12.01
N THR A 108 7.77 -1.80 -12.62
CA THR A 108 9.09 -1.17 -12.58
C THR A 108 9.51 -0.76 -13.98
N ILE A 109 10.02 0.46 -14.13
CA ILE A 109 10.61 0.95 -15.38
C ILE A 109 12.10 1.14 -15.17
N HIS A 110 12.92 0.40 -15.91
CA HIS A 110 14.37 0.59 -15.91
C HIS A 110 14.78 1.68 -16.91
N SER A 111 15.49 2.69 -16.40
CA SER A 111 15.93 3.89 -17.14
C SER A 111 16.76 3.57 -18.39
N ASP A 112 17.56 2.50 -18.34
CA ASP A 112 18.58 2.22 -19.35
C ASP A 112 18.02 1.60 -20.63
N HIS A 113 16.79 1.05 -20.60
CA HIS A 113 16.25 0.28 -21.72
C HIS A 113 14.75 0.46 -22.00
N LEU A 114 14.05 1.39 -21.32
CA LEU A 114 12.57 1.50 -21.39
C LEU A 114 11.86 0.14 -21.16
N LYS A 115 12.52 -0.80 -20.47
CA LYS A 115 11.97 -2.12 -20.17
C LYS A 115 11.00 -1.99 -19.01
N LEU A 116 9.79 -2.48 -19.24
CA LEU A 116 8.74 -2.57 -18.24
C LEU A 116 8.74 -3.98 -17.66
N TYR A 117 8.78 -4.05 -16.33
CA TYR A 117 8.68 -5.30 -15.60
C TYR A 117 7.42 -5.28 -14.77
N LEU A 118 6.67 -6.37 -14.82
CA LEU A 118 5.58 -6.64 -13.90
C LEU A 118 6.04 -7.71 -12.93
N SER A 119 6.07 -7.37 -11.66
CA SER A 119 6.32 -8.33 -10.59
C SER A 119 5.05 -8.58 -9.79
N THR A 120 4.88 -9.81 -9.32
CA THR A 120 3.78 -10.18 -8.43
C THR A 120 4.29 -10.85 -7.17
N SER A 121 3.58 -10.64 -6.05
CA SER A 121 3.88 -11.31 -4.79
C SER A 121 2.63 -11.43 -3.92
N ARG A 122 2.69 -12.29 -2.90
CA ARG A 122 1.66 -12.38 -1.86
C ARG A 122 2.14 -11.72 -0.58
N PRO A 123 1.26 -11.10 0.21
CA PRO A 123 1.61 -10.64 1.56
C PRO A 123 2.16 -11.80 2.39
N GLY A 124 3.31 -11.59 3.06
CA GLY A 124 3.99 -12.65 3.83
C GLY A 124 4.64 -13.75 2.98
N GLY A 125 4.58 -13.66 1.64
CA GLY A 125 5.34 -14.51 0.73
C GLY A 125 6.85 -14.31 0.88
N LYS A 126 7.64 -15.25 0.36
CA LYS A 126 9.11 -15.18 0.42
C LYS A 126 9.75 -14.69 -0.88
N ILE A 127 9.00 -14.64 -1.98
CA ILE A 127 9.52 -14.43 -3.33
C ILE A 127 8.61 -13.44 -4.06
N MET A 128 9.20 -12.60 -4.92
CA MET A 128 8.46 -11.89 -5.96
C MET A 128 8.76 -12.52 -7.32
N GLU A 129 7.72 -12.89 -8.04
CA GLU A 129 7.82 -13.40 -9.42
C GLU A 129 7.83 -12.22 -10.38
N GLN A 130 8.63 -12.27 -11.44
CA GLN A 130 8.82 -11.16 -12.37
C GLN A 130 8.63 -11.60 -13.81
N PHE A 131 7.94 -10.76 -14.56
CA PHE A 131 7.59 -10.96 -15.95
C PHE A 131 8.09 -9.76 -16.77
N PHE A 132 8.59 -10.05 -17.97
CA PHE A 132 8.89 -9.05 -18.97
C PHE A 132 7.62 -8.77 -19.79
N ILE A 133 7.32 -7.50 -20.06
CA ILE A 133 6.18 -7.08 -20.88
C ILE A 133 6.69 -6.42 -22.15
#